data_AF-A0A521TFM8-F1
#
_entry.id   AF-A0A521TFM8-F1
#
_cell.length_a   1.000
_cell.length_b   1.000
_cell.length_c   1.000
_cell.angle_alpha   90.00
_cell.angle_beta   90.00
_cell.angle_gamma   90.00
#
_symmetry.space_group_name_H-M   'P 1'
#
loop_
_entity.id
_entity.type
_entity.pdbx_description
1 polymer ?
#
loop_
_entity_poly.entity_id
_entity_poly.type
_entity_poly.pdbx_seq_one_letter_code
_entity_poly.pdbx_strand_id
1 'polypeptide(L)' 'MTKSIVISGPPAVGKTTVAKGLADEFNLTYLSGGDILKEMANEQGFNVVGDDWWDTEDGMKFLNQRENNSEFDK' A
#
# COMPACT_ATOMS: atom_id res chain seq x y z
N MET A 1 19.66 1.97 11.78
CA MET A 1 18.47 1.25 11.27
C MET A 1 17.28 1.67 12.11
N THR A 2 16.26 2.22 11.47
CA THR A 2 14.96 2.48 12.12
C THR A 2 14.30 1.13 12.37
N LYS A 3 13.69 0.94 13.55
CA LYS A 3 12.94 -0.29 13.84
C LYS A 3 11.56 -0.18 13.18
N SER A 4 11.20 -1.17 12.37
CA SER A 4 9.93 -1.20 11.64
C SER A 4 9.20 -2.52 11.89
N ILE A 5 7.86 -2.46 11.88
CA ILE A 5 6.99 -3.62 12.03
C ILE A 5 6.18 -3.75 10.74
N VAL A 6 6.19 -4.93 10.14
CA VAL A 6 5.38 -5.25 8.95
C VAL A 6 4.25 -6.19 9.37
N ILE A 7 3.01 -5.81 9.05
CA ILE A 7 1.81 -6.60 9.36
C ILE A 7 1.21 -7.10 8.03
N SER A 8 1.27 -8.41 7.81
CA SER A 8 0.76 -9.08 6.61
C SER A 8 -0.28 -10.14 6.94
N GLY A 9 -1.06 -10.56 5.94
CA GLY A 9 -2.14 -11.56 6.10
C GLY A 9 -3.31 -11.36 5.13
N PRO A 10 -4.29 -12.30 5.11
CA PRO A 10 -5.41 -12.31 4.17
C PRO A 10 -6.27 -11.04 4.22
N PRO A 11 -7.07 -10.73 3.18
CA PRO A 11 -8.01 -9.61 3.22
C PRO A 11 -9.01 -9.76 4.39
N ALA A 12 -9.49 -8.63 4.91
CA ALA A 12 -10.48 -8.54 5.99
C ALA A 12 -10.10 -9.11 7.38
N VAL A 13 -8.88 -9.62 7.62
CA VAL A 13 -8.45 -10.12 8.96
C VAL A 13 -8.14 -9.04 10.00
N GLY A 14 -8.38 -7.75 9.70
CA GLY A 14 -8.17 -6.65 10.65
C GLY A 14 -6.74 -6.09 10.73
N LYS A 15 -5.87 -6.37 9.75
CA LYS A 15 -4.47 -5.89 9.74
C LYS A 15 -4.34 -4.39 9.96
N THR A 16 -5.11 -3.60 9.21
CA THR A 16 -5.11 -2.13 9.30
C THR A 16 -5.52 -1.66 10.68
N THR A 17 -6.50 -2.34 11.29
CA THR A 17 -6.96 -2.04 12.65
C THR A 17 -5.84 -2.29 13.66
N VAL A 18 -5.16 -3.43 13.58
CA VAL A 18 -4.03 -3.76 14.46
C VAL A 18 -2.86 -2.81 14.24
N ALA A 19 -2.53 -2.50 12.98
CA ALA A 19 -1.45 -1.58 12.63
C ALA A 19 -1.66 -0.18 13.21
N LYS A 20 -2.87 0.37 13.10
CA LYS A 20 -3.24 1.66 13.69
C LYS A 20 -3.19 1.61 15.22
N GLY A 21 -3.73 0.56 15.84
CA GLY A 21 -3.66 0.40 17.30
C GLY A 21 -2.23 0.32 17.84
N LEU A 22 -1.33 -0.40 17.16
CA LEU A 22 0.09 -0.44 17.53
C LEU A 22 0.79 0.90 17.30
N ALA A 23 0.44 1.62 16.22
CA ALA A 23 0.97 2.94 15.95
C ALA A 23 0.60 3.93 17.06
N ASP A 24 -0.66 3.95 17.47
CA ASP A 24 -1.16 4.82 18.54
C ASP A 24 -0.54 4.46 19.90
N GLU A 25 -0.51 3.18 20.27
CA GLU A 25 -0.01 2.71 21.58
C GLU A 25 1.50 2.96 21.75
N PHE A 26 2.28 2.73 20.70
CA PHE A 26 3.75 2.81 20.75
C PHE A 26 4.32 4.09 20.14
N ASN A 27 3.47 5.05 19.78
CA ASN A 27 3.84 6.30 19.11
C ASN A 27 4.70 6.06 17.86
N LEU A 28 4.27 5.11 17.02
CA LEU A 28 4.91 4.78 15.74
C LEU A 28 4.17 5.46 14.59
N THR A 29 4.87 5.70 13.49
CA THR A 29 4.25 6.15 12.24
C THR A 29 3.54 4.98 11.56
N TYR A 30 2.23 5.10 11.35
CA TYR A 30 1.48 4.17 10.51
C TYR A 30 1.76 4.44 9.03
N LEU A 31 2.12 3.38 8.29
CA LEU A 31 2.28 3.41 6.84
C LEU A 31 1.41 2.32 6.21
N SER A 32 0.71 2.67 5.13
CA SER A 32 -0.09 1.76 4.33
C SER A 32 0.63 1.49 3.02
N GLY A 33 1.03 0.24 2.79
CA GLY A 33 1.67 -0.14 1.53
C GLY A 33 0.79 0.11 0.31
N GLY A 34 -0.54 -0.02 0.46
CA GLY A 34 -1.48 0.29 -0.61
C GLY A 34 -1.48 1.77 -0.97
N ASP A 35 -1.46 2.67 0.02
CA ASP A 35 -1.51 4.11 -0.24
C ASP A 35 -0.22 4.61 -0.88
N ILE A 36 0.94 4.07 -0.46
CA ILE A 36 2.24 4.37 -1.09
C ILE A 36 2.27 3.91 -2.55
N LEU A 37 1.75 2.71 -2.84
CA LEU A 37 1.66 2.22 -4.22
C LEU A 37 0.70 3.04 -5.07
N LYS A 38 -0.40 3.55 -4.49
CA LYS A 38 -1.31 4.49 -5.15
C LYS A 38 -0.61 5.81 -5.49
N GLU A 39 0.21 6.35 -4.59
CA GLU A 39 1.05 7.53 -4.89
C GLU A 39 2.01 7.26 -6.04
N MET A 40 2.73 6.12 -6.01
CA MET A 40 3.63 5.73 -7.10
C MET A 40 2.89 5.59 -8.44
N ALA A 41 1.68 5.02 -8.45
CA ALA A 41 0.88 4.94 -9.66
C ALA A 41 0.49 6.34 -10.19
N ASN A 42 0.15 7.27 -9.29
CA ASN A 42 -0.14 8.65 -9.68
C ASN A 42 1.08 9.34 -10.31
N GLU A 43 2.28 9.09 -9.79
CA GLU A 43 3.54 9.59 -10.38
C GLU A 43 3.83 8.98 -11.77
N GLN A 44 3.37 7.76 -12.03
CA GLN A 44 3.43 7.12 -13.36
C GLN A 44 2.34 7.60 -14.33
N GLY A 45 1.49 8.55 -13.91
CA GLY A 45 0.44 9.15 -14.74
C GLY A 45 -0.90 8.43 -14.69
N PHE A 46 -1.10 7.49 -13.77
CA PHE A 46 -2.41 6.90 -13.53
C PHE A 46 -3.30 7.85 -12.73
N ASN A 47 -4.58 7.95 -13.10
CA ASN A 47 -5.54 8.73 -12.32
C ASN A 47 -6.09 7.88 -11.17
N VAL A 48 -5.48 7.97 -9.99
CA VAL A 48 -5.89 7.20 -8.81
C VAL A 48 -7.02 7.92 -8.07
N VAL A 49 -8.25 7.42 -8.22
CA VAL A 49 -9.44 7.97 -7.56
C VAL A 49 -10.25 6.82 -6.96
N GLY A 50 -10.67 6.98 -5.71
CA GLY A 50 -11.52 6.01 -5.02
C GLY A 50 -10.77 4.90 -4.29
N ASP A 51 -11.49 4.23 -3.40
CA ASP A 51 -10.98 3.08 -2.64
C ASP A 51 -10.92 1.81 -3.49
N ASP A 52 -11.84 1.69 -4.45
CA ASP A 52 -12.02 0.62 -5.44
C ASP A 52 -11.08 0.73 -6.65
N TRP A 53 -10.16 1.69 -6.66
CA TRP A 53 -9.24 1.90 -7.78
C TRP A 53 -8.47 0.63 -8.19
N TRP A 54 -8.14 -0.24 -7.22
CA TRP A 54 -7.47 -1.51 -7.47
C TRP A 54 -8.26 -2.46 -8.39
N ASP A 55 -9.58 -2.32 -8.41
CA ASP A 55 -10.48 -3.16 -9.20
C ASP A 55 -10.73 -2.57 -10.61
N THR A 56 -10.11 -1.44 -10.94
CA THR A 56 -10.21 -0.79 -12.26
C THR A 56 -9.19 -1.34 -13.26
N GLU A 57 -9.42 -1.13 -14.55
CA GLU A 57 -8.43 -1.48 -15.59
C GLU A 57 -7.08 -0.80 -15.37
N ASP A 58 -7.08 0.45 -14.89
CA ASP A 58 -5.87 1.22 -14.64
C ASP A 58 -5.10 0.70 -13.42
N GLY A 59 -5.81 0.33 -12.35
CA GLY A 59 -5.22 -0.38 -11.21
C GLY A 59 -4.56 -1.69 -11.64
N MET A 60 -5.24 -2.48 -12.46
CA MET A 60 -4.70 -3.75 -12.97
C MET A 60 -3.51 -3.56 -13.92
N LYS A 61 -3.53 -2.51 -14.76
CA LYS A 61 -2.36 -2.14 -15.60
C LYS A 61 -1.15 -1.78 -14.75
N PHE A 62 -1.33 -0.98 -13.70
CA PHE A 62 -0.24 -0.62 -12.79
C PHE A 62 0.33 -1.86 -12.07
N LEU A 63 -0.53 -2.77 -11.59
CA LEU A 63 -0.06 -4.01 -10.96
C LEU A 63 0.75 -4.89 -11.92
N ASN A 64 0.34 -5.00 -13.18
CA ASN A 64 1.11 -5.70 -14.21
C ASN A 64 2.46 -5.01 -14.51
N GLN A 65 2.51 -3.67 -14.49
CA GLN A 65 3.78 -2.93 -14.64
C GLN A 65 4.72 -3.19 -13.45
N ARG A 66 4.18 -3.18 -12.23
CA ARG A 66 4.95 -3.48 -11.01
C ARG A 66 5.54 -4.88 -11.03
N GLU A 67 4.76 -5.89 -11.43
CA GLU A 67 5.24 -7.28 -11.51
C GLU A 67 6.50 -7.42 -12.39
N ASN A 68 6.61 -6.58 -13.43
CA ASN A 68 7.72 -6.61 -14.38
C ASN A 68 8.82 -5.56 -14.08
N ASN A 69 8.68 -4.75 -13.03
CA ASN A 69 9.62 -3.67 -12.69
C ASN A 69 9.94 -3.65 -11.19
N SER A 70 11.13 -4.15 -10.84
CA SER A 70 11.59 -4.23 -9.44
C SER A 70 11.90 -2.88 -8.79
N GLU A 71 11.93 -1.77 -9.54
CA GLU A 71 12.15 -0.44 -8.95
C GLU A 71 11.02 -0.02 -7.99
N PHE A 72 9.81 -0.56 -8.16
CA PHE A 72 8.68 -0.27 -7.26
C PHE A 72 8.77 -0.96 -5.89
N ASP A 73 9.67 -1.94 -5.75
CA ASP A 73 9.82 -2.78 -4.55
C ASP A 73 11.23 -2.66 -3.90
N LYS A 74 12.04 -1.70 -4.35
CA LYS A 74 13.36 -1.37 -3.77
C LYS A 74 13.25 -0.50 -2.53
#